data_AF-A0A6J1PZM3-F1
#
_entry.id   AF-A0A6J1PZM3-F1
#
_cell.length_a   1.000
_cell.length_b   1.000
_cell.length_c   1.000
_cell.angle_alpha   90.00
_cell.angle_beta   90.00
_cell.angle_gamma   90.00
#
_symmetry.space_group_name_H-M   'P 1'
#
loop_
_entity.id
_entity.type
_entity.pdbx_description
1 polymer ?
#
loop_
_entity_poly.entity_id
_entity_poly.type
_entity_poly.pdbx_seq_one_letter_code
_entity_poly.pdbx_strand_id
1 'polypeptide(L)'
;MSKGHKRSKRLKSEKSKIKLKTKRSVTSLPKGLNITDTSFKVKKILIREQLKQRSETEILSSRKLNIDDLLTRFRHHNSTVREDALRQLKDILSRDSPKTLHSHVNSLLRGIAALSLDKERNVRTSSFHALDFILGRILTRHVTPLREIVISYLSCAMTHIDPRVKEDSLLFLDVLVKNCDSVVARDSHKILPNFLGMICSVHKQVRPGARLTTTLNSKSTDVKWRIKVLERLANMFVSIVSYRKLCIDARSNVLPIARATRYTRYIPVYSDNVTRVCERNLDKDVSLIGSSSVKETLPVEDVMKYVDLLMPLMSDIWLEVCPDEKVSSYTERTISSEAAALLTSIVVIVQSIVEYIDTLDCNDYDVARTRHWFKDTFHDAYMKNFLSSFPYGKVKPFVHESRKHQENFSQGDCMDGCLEQNLGLCQIHAWFTSLFNKKEQFPKSTKTYCVSVVKYLNGAIETWCDSSASSASFSRLIKLLRTLFLRAGPVWYTNCISLSHTLRLIIEASTRLPKKDVQSHLYLIIGDVMLESTLIELHREKAFENFVTILPNLLLRSSIDDVVIRMIGQIVLRFKEYIRKELMAKRKSIIENAKKIDIVGSQDDNKRSRHMIYNLFYFLD
;
A
#
# COMPACT_ATOMS: atom_id res chain seq x y z
N MET A 1 3.00 -37.57 103.84
CA MET A 1 1.56 -37.17 103.81
C MET A 1 1.28 -36.11 102.73
N SER A 2 1.03 -36.48 101.45
CA SER A 2 0.86 -35.49 100.36
C SER A 2 -0.21 -35.84 99.29
N LYS A 3 -0.80 -37.05 99.30
CA LYS A 3 -1.76 -37.47 98.27
C LYS A 3 -3.18 -36.89 98.47
N GLY A 4 -3.60 -36.57 99.69
CA GLY A 4 -4.94 -36.02 99.99
C GLY A 4 -5.12 -34.55 99.57
N HIS A 5 -4.09 -33.73 99.68
CA HIS A 5 -4.18 -32.28 99.42
C HIS A 5 -4.33 -31.94 97.94
N LYS A 6 -3.68 -32.71 97.04
CA LYS A 6 -3.87 -32.56 95.58
C LYS A 6 -5.27 -32.97 95.14
N ARG A 7 -5.82 -34.07 95.70
CA ARG A 7 -7.20 -34.52 95.42
C ARG A 7 -8.23 -33.49 95.88
N SER A 8 -8.07 -32.93 97.08
CA SER A 8 -8.95 -31.88 97.61
C SER A 8 -8.90 -30.58 96.77
N LYS A 9 -7.70 -30.15 96.34
CA LYS A 9 -7.58 -28.99 95.42
C LYS A 9 -8.26 -29.23 94.07
N ARG A 10 -8.15 -30.45 93.51
CA ARG A 10 -8.79 -30.81 92.23
C ARG A 10 -10.31 -30.81 92.32
N LEU A 11 -10.86 -31.36 93.41
CA LEU A 11 -12.30 -31.33 93.70
C LEU A 11 -12.83 -29.90 93.94
N LYS A 12 -12.02 -29.03 94.55
CA LYS A 12 -12.37 -27.61 94.75
C LYS A 12 -12.32 -26.81 93.43
N SER A 13 -11.40 -27.11 92.52
CA SER A 13 -11.33 -26.48 91.20
C SER A 13 -12.44 -26.95 90.25
N GLU A 14 -12.86 -28.22 90.34
CA GLU A 14 -13.96 -28.78 89.53
C GLU A 14 -15.31 -28.07 89.77
N LYS A 15 -15.52 -27.52 90.98
CA LYS A 15 -16.73 -26.77 91.35
C LYS A 15 -16.52 -25.25 91.36
N SER A 16 -15.40 -24.76 90.82
CA SER A 16 -15.10 -23.33 90.83
C SER A 16 -16.03 -22.57 89.89
N LYS A 17 -16.82 -21.64 90.45
CA LYS A 17 -17.67 -20.74 89.67
C LYS A 17 -16.84 -19.57 89.17
N ILE A 18 -17.00 -19.22 87.90
CA ILE A 18 -16.36 -18.04 87.31
C ILE A 18 -16.93 -16.79 88.01
N LYS A 19 -16.05 -15.90 88.50
CA LYS A 19 -16.46 -14.64 89.14
C LYS A 19 -17.26 -13.79 88.15
N LEU A 20 -18.39 -13.23 88.59
CA LEU A 20 -19.18 -12.27 87.81
C LEU A 20 -18.29 -11.09 87.44
N LYS A 21 -18.00 -10.92 86.14
CA LYS A 21 -17.30 -9.74 85.63
C LYS A 21 -18.33 -8.65 85.37
N THR A 22 -18.38 -7.63 86.23
CA THR A 22 -19.33 -6.50 86.18
C THR A 22 -19.13 -5.58 84.96
N LYS A 23 -18.11 -5.81 84.13
CA LYS A 23 -17.81 -4.96 82.96
C LYS A 23 -17.51 -5.80 81.72
N ARG A 24 -18.57 -6.23 81.04
CA ARG A 24 -18.74 -6.22 79.57
C ARG A 24 -20.02 -6.98 79.20
N SER A 25 -21.00 -6.21 78.72
CA SER A 25 -22.24 -6.61 78.03
C SER A 25 -23.02 -7.79 78.63
N VAL A 26 -24.05 -7.48 79.42
CA VAL A 26 -25.07 -8.44 79.81
C VAL A 26 -26.42 -7.86 79.41
N THR A 27 -26.96 -8.32 78.29
CA THR A 27 -28.40 -8.61 78.19
C THR A 27 -28.68 -10.06 78.55
N SER A 28 -27.67 -10.88 78.89
CA SER A 28 -27.85 -12.27 79.31
C SER A 28 -26.79 -12.74 80.29
N LEU A 29 -27.24 -13.35 81.40
CA LEU A 29 -26.38 -14.00 82.38
C LEU A 29 -25.58 -15.16 81.74
N PRO A 30 -24.40 -15.51 82.27
CA PRO A 30 -23.65 -16.67 81.80
C PRO A 30 -24.52 -17.94 81.88
N LYS A 31 -24.58 -18.68 80.78
CA LYS A 31 -25.31 -19.96 80.69
C LYS A 31 -24.78 -20.94 81.75
N GLY A 32 -25.68 -21.73 82.35
CA GLY A 32 -25.33 -22.74 83.35
C GLY A 32 -24.33 -23.77 82.81
N LEU A 33 -23.46 -24.28 83.69
CA LEU A 33 -22.37 -25.22 83.36
C LEU A 33 -22.83 -26.53 82.71
N ASN A 34 -24.12 -26.86 82.80
CA ASN A 34 -24.72 -28.10 82.31
C ASN A 34 -25.40 -27.91 80.94
N ILE A 35 -25.29 -26.73 80.34
CA ILE A 35 -25.92 -26.43 79.05
C ILE A 35 -25.01 -26.95 77.94
N THR A 36 -25.48 -28.00 77.25
CA THR A 36 -24.86 -28.48 76.01
C THR A 36 -25.09 -27.43 74.92
N ASP A 37 -24.01 -26.83 74.43
CA ASP A 37 -24.08 -25.90 73.31
C ASP A 37 -24.29 -26.67 72.00
N THR A 38 -25.51 -26.60 71.46
CA THR A 38 -25.88 -27.21 70.18
C THR A 38 -25.57 -26.31 68.98
N SER A 39 -24.86 -25.19 69.17
CA SER A 39 -24.43 -24.34 68.06
C SER A 39 -23.18 -24.92 67.38
N PHE A 40 -23.40 -25.65 66.30
CA PHE A 40 -22.33 -26.07 65.40
C PHE A 40 -22.40 -25.30 64.08
N LYS A 41 -21.25 -24.86 63.56
CA LYS A 41 -21.16 -24.20 62.26
C LYS A 41 -20.59 -25.18 61.25
N VAL A 42 -21.44 -25.66 60.34
CA VAL A 42 -21.00 -26.45 59.19
C VAL A 42 -20.66 -25.49 58.05
N LYS A 43 -19.41 -25.52 57.58
CA LYS A 43 -19.00 -24.84 56.35
C LYS A 43 -18.91 -25.86 55.23
N LYS A 44 -19.61 -25.60 54.12
CA LYS A 44 -19.51 -26.44 52.92
C LYS A 44 -18.09 -26.35 52.35
N ILE A 45 -17.47 -27.50 52.09
CA ILE A 45 -16.21 -27.56 51.35
C ILE A 45 -16.53 -27.27 49.88
N LEU A 46 -16.05 -26.14 49.37
CA LEU A 46 -16.20 -25.78 47.97
C LEU A 46 -15.01 -26.36 47.20
N ILE A 47 -15.21 -27.52 46.59
CA ILE A 47 -14.24 -28.12 45.69
C ILE A 47 -14.23 -27.28 44.41
N ARG A 48 -13.05 -26.79 44.01
CA ARG A 48 -12.90 -26.10 42.73
C ARG A 48 -13.17 -27.09 41.61
N GLU A 49 -14.08 -26.78 40.71
CA GLU A 49 -14.35 -27.61 39.53
C GLU A 49 -13.06 -27.81 38.72
N GLN A 50 -12.62 -29.06 38.56
CA GLN A 50 -11.37 -29.39 37.86
C GLN A 50 -11.61 -29.75 36.38
N LEU A 51 -12.77 -30.33 36.04
CA LEU A 51 -13.13 -30.75 34.69
C LEU A 51 -14.62 -30.49 34.46
N LYS A 52 -14.97 -29.60 33.53
CA LYS A 52 -16.35 -29.35 33.12
C LYS A 52 -16.78 -30.37 32.06
N GLN A 53 -17.99 -30.93 32.20
CA GLN A 53 -18.68 -31.56 31.06
C GLN A 53 -19.02 -30.44 30.07
N ARG A 54 -18.57 -30.59 28.82
CA ARG A 54 -18.75 -29.59 27.76
C ARG A 54 -19.91 -30.00 26.87
N SER A 55 -20.76 -29.05 26.51
CA SER A 55 -21.84 -29.27 25.54
C SER A 55 -21.28 -29.52 24.14
N GLU A 56 -21.94 -30.39 23.35
CA GLU A 56 -21.51 -30.79 21.99
C GLU A 56 -21.41 -29.62 20.99
N THR A 57 -22.01 -28.47 21.31
CA THR A 57 -22.02 -27.24 20.49
C THR A 57 -20.88 -26.26 20.82
N GLU A 58 -20.01 -26.54 21.80
CA GLU A 58 -18.89 -25.67 22.13
C GLU A 58 -17.73 -25.80 21.13
N ILE A 59 -17.11 -24.67 20.80
CA ILE A 59 -15.91 -24.59 19.97
C ILE A 59 -14.71 -25.10 20.77
N LEU A 60 -14.12 -26.20 20.33
CA LEU A 60 -13.06 -26.90 21.05
C LEU A 60 -11.84 -27.17 20.17
N SER A 61 -10.66 -26.97 20.74
CA SER A 61 -9.40 -27.42 20.11
C SER A 61 -9.28 -28.94 20.09
N SER A 62 -8.29 -29.48 19.36
CA SER A 62 -7.87 -30.88 19.46
C SER A 62 -7.59 -31.38 20.90
N ARG A 63 -7.27 -30.48 21.84
CA ARG A 63 -7.12 -30.81 23.28
C ARG A 63 -8.33 -30.44 24.13
N LYS A 64 -9.50 -30.24 23.52
CA LYS A 64 -10.76 -29.88 24.16
C LYS A 64 -10.67 -28.59 24.99
N LEU A 65 -9.94 -27.58 24.51
CA LEU A 65 -9.89 -26.25 25.12
C LEU A 65 -10.81 -25.27 24.38
N ASN A 66 -11.48 -24.39 25.13
CA ASN A 66 -12.30 -23.33 24.54
C ASN A 66 -11.46 -22.05 24.36
N ILE A 67 -12.05 -21.03 23.74
CA ILE A 67 -11.36 -19.76 23.49
C ILE A 67 -10.95 -19.06 24.80
N ASP A 68 -11.78 -19.07 25.84
CA ASP A 68 -11.48 -18.40 27.12
C ASP A 68 -10.35 -19.09 27.90
N ASP A 69 -10.28 -20.42 27.83
CA ASP A 69 -9.19 -21.24 28.37
C ASP A 69 -7.87 -20.89 27.66
N LEU A 70 -7.91 -20.74 26.33
CA LEU A 70 -6.74 -20.36 25.53
C LEU A 70 -6.27 -18.94 25.86
N LEU A 71 -7.20 -17.97 25.98
CA LEU A 71 -6.90 -16.60 26.40
C LEU A 71 -6.25 -16.55 27.79
N THR A 72 -6.67 -17.42 28.70
CA THR A 72 -6.04 -17.55 30.02
C THR A 72 -4.61 -18.10 29.89
N ARG A 73 -4.41 -19.09 29.01
CA ARG A 73 -3.09 -19.69 28.75
C ARG A 73 -2.13 -18.75 28.04
N PHE A 74 -2.60 -17.74 27.30
CA PHE A 74 -1.74 -16.69 26.74
C PHE A 74 -0.98 -15.91 27.81
N ARG A 75 -1.47 -15.88 29.05
CA ARG A 75 -0.80 -15.19 30.17
C ARG A 75 -0.01 -16.13 31.08
N HIS A 76 0.14 -17.40 30.68
CA HIS A 76 0.85 -18.39 31.48
C HIS A 76 2.35 -18.07 31.53
N HIS A 77 3.01 -18.30 32.67
CA HIS A 77 4.43 -17.98 32.85
C HIS A 77 5.35 -18.82 31.95
N ASN A 78 4.98 -20.08 31.66
CA ASN A 78 5.74 -20.97 30.78
C ASN A 78 5.47 -20.64 29.30
N SER A 79 6.54 -20.37 28.54
CA SER A 79 6.50 -20.02 27.12
C SER A 79 5.98 -21.15 26.23
N THR A 80 6.29 -22.41 26.53
CA THR A 80 5.80 -23.54 25.74
C THR A 80 4.28 -23.70 25.83
N VAL A 81 3.70 -23.36 26.99
CA VAL A 81 2.25 -23.35 27.20
C VAL A 81 1.60 -22.22 26.41
N ARG A 82 2.23 -21.03 26.34
CA ARG A 82 1.73 -19.91 25.52
C ARG A 82 1.78 -20.24 24.02
N GLU A 83 2.90 -20.81 23.57
CA GLU A 83 3.07 -21.23 22.18
C GLU A 83 2.09 -22.34 21.78
N ASP A 84 1.91 -23.35 22.63
CA ASP A 84 0.94 -24.43 22.38
C ASP A 84 -0.50 -23.89 22.36
N ALA A 85 -0.84 -22.91 23.22
CA ALA A 85 -2.14 -22.26 23.18
C ALA A 85 -2.39 -21.52 21.84
N LEU A 86 -1.38 -20.84 21.28
CA LEU A 86 -1.47 -20.21 19.96
C LEU A 86 -1.66 -21.24 18.84
N ARG A 87 -0.96 -22.38 18.92
CA ARG A 87 -1.11 -23.49 17.98
C ARG A 87 -2.52 -24.09 18.02
N GLN A 88 -3.06 -24.29 19.23
CA GLN A 88 -4.42 -24.78 19.43
C GLN A 88 -5.48 -23.78 18.96
N LEU A 89 -5.24 -22.48 19.14
CA LEU A 89 -6.12 -21.46 18.57
C LEU A 89 -6.17 -21.56 17.04
N LYS A 90 -5.02 -21.75 16.37
CA LYS A 90 -4.98 -21.93 14.92
C LYS A 90 -5.77 -23.16 14.46
N ASP A 91 -5.71 -24.27 15.22
CA ASP A 91 -6.48 -25.48 14.97
C ASP A 91 -8.00 -25.22 15.05
N ILE A 92 -8.46 -24.53 16.11
CA ILE A 92 -9.87 -24.08 16.24
C ILE A 92 -10.28 -23.26 15.01
N LEU A 93 -9.51 -22.22 14.70
CA LEU A 93 -9.84 -21.29 13.62
C LEU A 93 -9.81 -21.95 12.23
N SER A 94 -9.12 -23.09 12.09
CA SER A 94 -9.08 -23.84 10.83
C SER A 94 -10.32 -24.72 10.62
N ARG A 95 -11.01 -25.10 11.70
CA ARG A 95 -12.18 -25.99 11.67
C ARG A 95 -13.49 -25.23 11.65
N ASP A 96 -13.56 -24.09 12.34
CA ASP A 96 -14.81 -23.39 12.59
C ASP A 96 -15.09 -22.22 11.63
N SER A 97 -16.37 -21.91 11.43
CA SER A 97 -16.82 -20.84 10.54
C SER A 97 -16.58 -19.44 11.14
N PRO A 98 -16.28 -18.41 10.32
CA PRO A 98 -15.97 -17.05 10.80
C PRO A 98 -17.13 -16.35 11.55
N LYS A 99 -18.36 -16.86 11.43
CA LYS A 99 -19.56 -16.26 12.07
C LYS A 99 -19.55 -16.41 13.59
N THR A 100 -19.05 -17.53 14.10
CA THR A 100 -18.97 -17.79 15.55
C THR A 100 -17.80 -17.05 16.21
N LEU A 101 -16.83 -16.59 15.43
CA LEU A 101 -15.67 -15.86 15.93
C LEU A 101 -16.01 -14.42 16.35
N HIS A 102 -17.06 -13.82 15.76
CA HIS A 102 -17.39 -12.40 15.93
C HIS A 102 -17.52 -11.94 17.39
N SER A 103 -18.08 -12.77 18.28
CA SER A 103 -18.22 -12.46 19.71
C SER A 103 -16.88 -12.41 20.45
N HIS A 104 -15.87 -13.14 19.98
CA HIS A 104 -14.56 -13.28 20.65
C HIS A 104 -13.43 -12.50 19.97
N VAL A 105 -13.64 -11.90 18.78
CA VAL A 105 -12.59 -11.20 18.01
C VAL A 105 -11.84 -10.16 18.85
N ASN A 106 -12.54 -9.37 19.65
CA ASN A 106 -11.92 -8.32 20.45
C ASN A 106 -10.91 -8.89 21.47
N SER A 107 -11.34 -9.88 22.25
CA SER A 107 -10.48 -10.59 23.22
C SER A 107 -9.35 -11.35 22.51
N LEU A 108 -9.69 -11.97 21.38
CA LEU A 108 -8.84 -12.46 20.29
C LEU A 108 -7.61 -11.61 20.03
N LEU A 109 -7.89 -10.50 19.34
CA LEU A 109 -6.91 -9.56 18.85
C LEU A 109 -6.11 -8.94 19.99
N ARG A 110 -6.75 -8.60 21.13
CA ARG A 110 -6.02 -8.09 22.31
C ARG A 110 -5.04 -9.11 22.86
N GLY A 111 -5.46 -10.36 23.02
CA GLY A 111 -4.63 -11.44 23.56
C GLY A 111 -3.43 -11.74 22.66
N ILE A 112 -3.65 -11.85 21.36
CA ILE A 112 -2.59 -12.16 20.38
C ILE A 112 -1.66 -10.97 20.18
N ALA A 113 -2.20 -9.75 20.08
CA ALA A 113 -1.38 -8.55 19.94
C ALA A 113 -0.52 -8.31 21.19
N ALA A 114 -1.00 -8.65 22.41
CA ALA A 114 -0.16 -8.59 23.60
C ALA A 114 1.04 -9.54 23.56
N LEU A 115 0.88 -10.73 22.97
CA LEU A 115 1.96 -11.71 22.79
C LEU A 115 3.03 -11.27 21.77
N SER A 116 2.77 -10.24 20.97
CA SER A 116 3.81 -9.62 20.12
C SER A 116 4.94 -8.98 20.95
N LEU A 117 4.67 -8.65 22.21
CA LEU A 117 5.62 -8.07 23.15
C LEU A 117 6.26 -9.13 24.07
N ASP A 118 6.06 -10.43 23.80
CA ASP A 118 6.61 -11.50 24.63
C ASP A 118 8.14 -11.48 24.62
N LYS A 119 8.75 -11.91 25.73
CA LYS A 119 10.21 -12.04 25.86
C LYS A 119 10.77 -13.08 24.88
N GLU A 120 10.04 -14.16 24.65
CA GLU A 120 10.49 -15.29 23.83
C GLU A 120 10.15 -15.11 22.34
N ARG A 121 11.17 -15.24 21.48
CA ARG A 121 11.03 -15.06 20.02
C ARG A 121 10.03 -16.03 19.37
N ASN A 122 9.99 -17.27 19.85
CA ASN A 122 9.09 -18.28 19.30
C ASN A 122 7.63 -17.90 19.55
N VAL A 123 7.32 -17.41 20.76
CA VAL A 123 5.96 -16.95 21.11
C VAL A 123 5.56 -15.74 20.27
N ARG A 124 6.46 -14.76 20.07
CA ARG A 124 6.22 -13.62 19.17
C ARG A 124 5.93 -14.07 17.75
N THR A 125 6.79 -14.93 17.18
CA THR A 125 6.61 -15.47 15.82
C THR A 125 5.28 -16.23 15.68
N SER A 126 4.94 -17.10 16.63
CA SER A 126 3.66 -17.80 16.64
C SER A 126 2.47 -16.85 16.77
N SER A 127 2.61 -15.73 17.50
CA SER A 127 1.57 -14.71 17.62
C SER A 127 1.31 -14.01 16.28
N PHE A 128 2.36 -13.70 15.50
CA PHE A 128 2.21 -13.10 14.18
C PHE A 128 1.52 -14.04 13.19
N HIS A 129 1.86 -15.33 13.23
CA HIS A 129 1.16 -16.34 12.41
C HIS A 129 -0.31 -16.51 12.81
N ALA A 130 -0.62 -16.49 14.11
CA ALA A 130 -2.00 -16.54 14.58
C ALA A 130 -2.78 -15.28 14.16
N LEU A 131 -2.12 -14.12 14.23
CA LEU A 131 -2.71 -12.85 13.78
C LEU A 131 -2.97 -12.85 12.28
N ASP A 132 -2.02 -13.28 11.45
CA ASP A 132 -2.18 -13.41 9.99
C ASP A 132 -3.38 -14.32 9.65
N PHE A 133 -3.51 -15.43 10.38
CA PHE A 133 -4.62 -16.36 10.18
C PHE A 133 -5.98 -15.74 10.54
N ILE A 134 -6.07 -15.00 11.65
CA ILE A 134 -7.32 -14.35 12.07
C ILE A 134 -7.69 -13.21 11.11
N LEU A 135 -6.74 -12.33 10.79
CA LEU A 135 -7.00 -11.18 9.93
C LEU A 135 -7.35 -11.62 8.50
N GLY A 136 -6.73 -12.69 7.99
CA GLY A 136 -7.08 -13.26 6.68
C GLY A 136 -8.48 -13.89 6.60
N ARG A 137 -9.15 -14.13 7.74
CA ARG A 137 -10.50 -14.72 7.81
C ARG A 137 -11.59 -13.72 8.14
N ILE A 138 -11.24 -12.54 8.65
CA ILE A 138 -12.18 -11.50 9.08
C ILE A 138 -12.25 -10.39 8.04
N LEU A 139 -13.46 -10.02 7.63
CA LEU A 139 -13.65 -8.86 6.76
C LEU A 139 -13.17 -7.57 7.45
N THR A 140 -12.47 -6.71 6.70
CA THR A 140 -11.88 -5.44 7.16
C THR A 140 -12.83 -4.59 7.99
N ARG A 141 -14.13 -4.59 7.66
CA ARG A 141 -15.18 -3.85 8.40
C ARG A 141 -15.27 -4.16 9.89
N HIS A 142 -14.90 -5.37 10.33
CA HIS A 142 -14.91 -5.75 11.74
C HIS A 142 -13.57 -5.46 12.44
N VAL A 143 -12.50 -5.27 11.66
CA VAL A 143 -11.17 -4.90 12.18
C VAL A 143 -11.08 -3.38 12.38
N THR A 144 -11.71 -2.59 11.52
CA THR A 144 -11.70 -1.11 11.58
C THR A 144 -12.06 -0.53 12.96
N PRO A 145 -13.07 -1.04 13.70
CA PRO A 145 -13.38 -0.56 15.06
C PRO A 145 -12.31 -0.94 16.09
N LEU A 146 -11.58 -2.03 15.86
CA LEU A 146 -10.56 -2.58 16.76
C LEU A 146 -9.13 -2.13 16.40
N ARG A 147 -8.98 -1.29 15.37
CA ARG A 147 -7.68 -0.85 14.85
C ARG A 147 -6.77 -0.26 15.92
N GLU A 148 -7.32 0.54 16.84
CA GLU A 148 -6.53 1.24 17.86
C GLU A 148 -5.78 0.26 18.76
N ILE A 149 -6.37 -0.91 19.04
CA ILE A 149 -5.72 -1.96 19.82
C ILE A 149 -4.48 -2.44 19.09
N VAL A 150 -4.65 -2.82 17.82
CA VAL A 150 -3.60 -3.43 17.00
C VAL A 150 -2.46 -2.43 16.74
N ILE A 151 -2.80 -1.19 16.37
CA ILE A 151 -1.82 -0.13 16.13
C ILE A 151 -1.10 0.29 17.41
N SER A 152 -1.76 0.29 18.56
CA SER A 152 -1.11 0.60 19.84
C SER A 152 -0.08 -0.46 20.20
N TYR A 153 -0.42 -1.75 20.10
CA TYR A 153 0.55 -2.83 20.35
C TYR A 153 1.71 -2.80 19.35
N LEU A 154 1.46 -2.52 18.08
CA LEU A 154 2.53 -2.33 17.08
C LEU A 154 3.45 -1.16 17.48
N SER A 155 2.88 -0.02 17.86
CA SER A 155 3.63 1.16 18.29
C SER A 155 4.48 0.86 19.54
N CYS A 156 3.93 0.12 20.51
CA CYS A 156 4.67 -0.37 21.67
C CYS A 156 5.81 -1.30 21.26
N ALA A 157 5.61 -2.19 20.29
CA ALA A 157 6.65 -3.10 19.81
C ALA A 157 7.79 -2.35 19.10
N MET A 158 7.47 -1.38 18.25
CA MET A 158 8.44 -0.55 17.52
C MET A 158 9.29 0.32 18.46
N THR A 159 8.70 0.77 19.58
CA THR A 159 9.36 1.62 20.57
C THR A 159 9.89 0.84 21.79
N HIS A 160 9.78 -0.48 21.78
CA HIS A 160 10.10 -1.34 22.92
C HIS A 160 11.58 -1.27 23.33
N ILE A 161 11.90 -1.33 24.62
CA ILE A 161 13.29 -1.20 25.08
C ILE A 161 14.23 -2.32 24.58
N ASP A 162 13.72 -3.55 24.42
CA ASP A 162 14.48 -4.68 23.86
C ASP A 162 14.59 -4.58 22.32
N PRO A 163 15.81 -4.43 21.75
CA PRO A 163 16.04 -4.37 20.31
C PRO A 163 15.45 -5.54 19.52
N ARG A 164 15.39 -6.74 20.11
CA ARG A 164 14.88 -7.95 19.45
C ARG A 164 13.38 -7.87 19.23
N VAL A 165 12.65 -7.26 20.16
CA VAL A 165 11.21 -7.02 20.03
C VAL A 165 10.97 -5.92 18.98
N LYS A 166 11.82 -4.88 18.93
CA LYS A 166 11.77 -3.87 17.87
C LYS A 166 11.96 -4.49 16.48
N GLU A 167 12.99 -5.32 16.30
CA GLU A 167 13.23 -6.01 15.02
C GLU A 167 12.04 -6.89 14.62
N ASP A 168 11.53 -7.72 15.55
CA ASP A 168 10.39 -8.60 15.27
C ASP A 168 9.08 -7.82 15.03
N SER A 169 8.97 -6.57 15.50
CA SER A 169 7.81 -5.70 15.21
C SER A 169 7.64 -5.42 13.71
N LEU A 170 8.70 -5.55 12.91
CA LEU A 170 8.63 -5.47 11.46
C LEU A 170 7.81 -6.61 10.86
N LEU A 171 7.87 -7.81 11.45
CA LEU A 171 7.05 -8.95 11.03
C LEU A 171 5.58 -8.73 11.39
N PHE A 172 5.31 -8.06 12.52
CA PHE A 172 3.97 -7.61 12.88
C PHE A 172 3.43 -6.63 11.81
N LEU A 173 4.22 -5.63 11.43
CA LEU A 173 3.83 -4.68 10.38
C LEU A 173 3.52 -5.39 9.05
N ASP A 174 4.34 -6.38 8.64
CA ASP A 174 4.12 -7.16 7.42
C ASP A 174 2.74 -7.85 7.40
N VAL A 175 2.34 -8.43 8.54
CA VAL A 175 1.02 -9.07 8.70
C VAL A 175 -0.12 -8.06 8.53
N LEU A 176 0.04 -6.84 9.06
CA LEU A 176 -0.97 -5.79 8.93
C LEU A 176 -1.06 -5.22 7.52
N VAL A 177 0.07 -4.99 6.85
CA VAL A 177 0.08 -4.49 5.47
C VAL A 177 -0.58 -5.52 4.53
N LYS A 178 -0.33 -6.81 4.76
CA LYS A 178 -0.92 -7.90 3.95
C LYS A 178 -2.44 -8.03 4.11
N ASN A 179 -2.97 -7.92 5.33
CA ASN A 179 -4.39 -8.22 5.60
C ASN A 179 -5.27 -6.99 5.86
N CYS A 180 -4.67 -5.84 6.19
CA CYS A 180 -5.36 -4.65 6.70
C CYS A 180 -4.71 -3.36 6.16
N ASP A 181 -4.41 -3.33 4.86
CA ASP A 181 -3.79 -2.22 4.14
C ASP A 181 -4.43 -0.84 4.44
N SER A 182 -5.75 -0.76 4.41
CA SER A 182 -6.55 0.44 4.69
C SER A 182 -6.42 0.92 6.13
N VAL A 183 -6.24 0.00 7.09
CA VAL A 183 -6.03 0.34 8.50
C VAL A 183 -4.64 0.92 8.71
N VAL A 184 -3.62 0.29 8.11
CA VAL A 184 -2.24 0.78 8.14
C VAL A 184 -2.15 2.16 7.48
N ALA A 185 -2.82 2.34 6.35
CA ALA A 185 -2.86 3.62 5.63
C ALA A 185 -3.51 4.73 6.47
N ARG A 186 -4.63 4.45 7.13
CA ARG A 186 -5.36 5.41 7.98
C ARG A 186 -4.55 5.86 9.20
N ASP A 187 -3.89 4.92 9.88
CA ASP A 187 -3.09 5.21 11.08
C ASP A 187 -1.59 5.42 10.77
N SER A 188 -1.24 5.67 9.50
CA SER A 188 0.12 5.93 9.03
C SER A 188 0.83 7.06 9.78
N HIS A 189 0.08 8.06 10.27
CA HIS A 189 0.60 9.15 11.10
C HIS A 189 1.23 8.71 12.43
N LYS A 190 0.83 7.55 12.97
CA LYS A 190 1.45 6.94 14.16
C LYS A 190 2.55 5.95 13.79
N ILE A 191 2.32 5.18 12.73
CA ILE A 191 3.20 4.07 12.34
C ILE A 191 4.50 4.61 11.72
N LEU A 192 4.40 5.56 10.79
CA LEU A 192 5.53 6.08 10.02
C LEU A 192 6.61 6.72 10.93
N PRO A 193 6.31 7.64 11.86
CA PRO A 193 7.33 8.17 12.76
C PRO A 193 7.98 7.10 13.66
N ASN A 194 7.22 6.12 14.15
CA ASN A 194 7.78 5.03 14.95
C ASN A 194 8.70 4.12 14.12
N PHE A 195 8.28 3.80 12.89
CA PHE A 195 9.07 3.04 11.93
C PHE A 195 10.35 3.79 11.58
N LEU A 196 10.25 5.07 11.18
CA LEU A 196 11.38 5.92 10.85
C LEU A 196 12.31 6.13 12.04
N GLY A 197 11.80 6.32 13.25
CA GLY A 197 12.64 6.44 14.45
C GLY A 197 13.40 5.17 14.80
N MET A 198 12.91 4.00 14.39
CA MET A 198 13.63 2.74 14.53
C MET A 198 14.73 2.60 13.45
N ILE A 199 14.41 2.97 12.21
CA ILE A 199 15.30 2.72 11.08
C ILE A 199 16.28 3.86 10.83
N CYS A 200 15.97 5.10 11.19
CA CYS A 200 16.81 6.28 11.02
C CYS A 200 17.45 6.63 12.37
N SER A 201 18.76 6.43 12.49
CA SER A 201 19.51 6.99 13.61
C SER A 201 19.92 8.40 13.23
N VAL A 202 19.26 9.40 13.82
CA VAL A 202 19.70 10.80 13.74
C VAL A 202 20.95 10.95 14.61
N HIS A 203 22.12 10.65 14.04
CA HIS A 203 23.39 10.91 14.72
C HIS A 203 23.61 12.43 14.80
N LYS A 204 23.78 12.96 16.02
CA LYS A 204 24.14 14.37 16.29
C LYS A 204 25.58 14.74 15.88
N GLN A 205 26.14 14.19 14.80
CA GLN A 205 27.50 14.52 14.36
C GLN A 205 27.51 15.15 12.98
N VAL A 206 27.97 16.41 12.94
CA VAL A 206 28.66 17.22 11.90
C VAL A 206 28.16 17.20 10.43
N ARG A 207 27.40 16.20 9.97
CA ARG A 207 26.64 16.22 8.72
C ARG A 207 25.14 16.11 9.04
N PRO A 208 24.31 17.07 8.60
CA PRO A 208 22.86 16.95 8.73
C PRO A 208 22.38 15.86 7.75
N GLY A 209 22.18 14.64 8.25
CA GLY A 209 21.65 13.53 7.46
C GLY A 209 21.24 12.37 8.34
N ALA A 210 20.00 11.89 8.19
CA ALA A 210 19.60 10.62 8.78
C ALA A 210 20.37 9.49 8.10
N ARG A 211 20.96 8.59 8.89
CA ARG A 211 21.52 7.33 8.38
C ARG A 211 20.65 6.17 8.84
N LEU A 212 20.52 5.15 8.00
CA LEU A 212 19.89 3.91 8.44
C LEU A 212 20.71 3.35 9.60
N THR A 213 20.04 3.02 10.71
CA THR A 213 20.68 2.39 11.87
C THR A 213 21.26 1.05 11.41
N THR A 214 22.59 0.98 11.29
CA THR A 214 23.30 -0.23 10.91
C THR A 214 23.15 -1.26 12.02
N THR A 215 22.23 -2.19 11.80
CA THR A 215 21.91 -3.38 12.63
C THR A 215 21.42 -3.11 14.07
N LEU A 216 20.16 -3.52 14.33
CA LEU A 216 19.72 -3.95 15.66
C LEU A 216 20.18 -5.42 15.84
N ASN A 217 21.48 -5.66 16.04
CA ASN A 217 22.08 -6.96 16.42
C ASN A 217 21.68 -8.23 15.59
N SER A 218 22.00 -8.32 14.30
CA SER A 218 21.87 -9.60 13.57
C SER A 218 23.00 -9.89 12.56
N LYS A 219 23.20 -11.19 12.26
CA LYS A 219 24.21 -11.77 11.34
C LYS A 219 23.94 -11.50 9.84
N SER A 220 23.02 -10.59 9.50
CA SER A 220 22.67 -10.27 8.11
C SER A 220 23.61 -9.20 7.57
N THR A 221 24.03 -9.30 6.31
CA THR A 221 24.78 -8.20 5.67
C THR A 221 23.89 -6.95 5.67
N ASP A 222 24.49 -5.79 5.98
CA ASP A 222 23.80 -4.50 6.09
C ASP A 222 22.86 -4.24 4.89
N VAL A 223 23.29 -4.61 3.68
CA VAL A 223 22.51 -4.51 2.44
C VAL A 223 21.19 -5.33 2.48
N LYS A 224 21.20 -6.58 2.96
CA LYS A 224 19.99 -7.42 3.01
C LYS A 224 18.96 -6.89 4.02
N TRP A 225 19.44 -6.34 5.13
CA TRP A 225 18.59 -5.65 6.09
C TRP A 225 17.95 -4.41 5.47
N ARG A 226 18.74 -3.57 4.78
CA ARG A 226 18.24 -2.35 4.12
C ARG A 226 17.21 -2.65 3.04
N ILE A 227 17.42 -3.69 2.23
CA ILE A 227 16.44 -4.13 1.21
C ILE A 227 15.11 -4.46 1.89
N LYS A 228 15.13 -5.29 2.93
CA LYS A 228 13.92 -5.67 3.69
C LYS A 228 13.20 -4.47 4.30
N VAL A 229 13.95 -3.52 4.85
CA VAL A 229 13.38 -2.30 5.45
C VAL A 229 12.74 -1.42 4.38
N LEU A 230 13.42 -1.18 3.26
CA LEU A 230 12.86 -0.36 2.18
C LEU A 230 11.68 -1.05 1.48
N GLU A 231 11.69 -2.37 1.34
CA GLU A 231 10.55 -3.13 0.82
C GLU A 231 9.29 -2.93 1.69
N ARG A 232 9.43 -2.94 3.01
CA ARG A 232 8.34 -2.67 3.95
C ARG A 232 7.81 -1.24 3.83
N LEU A 233 8.75 -0.29 3.74
CA LEU A 233 8.41 1.11 3.53
C LEU A 233 7.66 1.30 2.21
N ALA A 234 8.12 0.66 1.14
CA ALA A 234 7.48 0.66 -0.17
C ALA A 234 6.03 0.14 -0.09
N ASN A 235 5.82 -1.02 0.54
CA ASN A 235 4.49 -1.59 0.70
C ASN A 235 3.56 -0.68 1.51
N MET A 236 4.06 -0.04 2.58
CA MET A 236 3.29 0.93 3.35
C MET A 236 2.87 2.15 2.53
N PHE A 237 3.79 2.73 1.73
CA PHE A 237 3.46 3.85 0.85
C PHE A 237 2.44 3.46 -0.23
N VAL A 238 2.55 2.26 -0.81
CA VAL A 238 1.56 1.72 -1.75
C VAL A 238 0.18 1.61 -1.10
N SER A 239 0.11 1.11 0.15
CA SER A 239 -1.16 1.07 0.90
C SER A 239 -1.73 2.46 1.16
N ILE A 240 -0.89 3.45 1.52
CA ILE A 240 -1.31 4.84 1.73
C ILE A 240 -1.93 5.44 0.47
N VAL A 241 -1.27 5.28 -0.68
CA VAL A 241 -1.76 5.79 -1.97
C VAL A 241 -3.05 5.09 -2.38
N SER A 242 -3.11 3.77 -2.24
CA SER A 242 -4.29 2.96 -2.61
C SER A 242 -5.51 3.33 -1.76
N TYR A 243 -5.32 3.48 -0.44
CA TYR A 243 -6.37 3.94 0.46
C TYR A 243 -6.85 5.35 0.09
N ARG A 244 -5.93 6.24 -0.25
CA ARG A 244 -6.28 7.61 -0.64
C ARG A 244 -7.10 7.66 -1.92
N LYS A 245 -6.74 6.88 -2.94
CA LYS A 245 -7.53 6.75 -4.18
C LYS A 245 -8.93 6.22 -3.89
N LEU A 246 -9.05 5.19 -3.06
CA LEU A 246 -10.34 4.66 -2.62
C LEU A 246 -11.20 5.75 -1.96
N CYS A 247 -10.61 6.59 -1.10
CA CYS A 247 -11.32 7.70 -0.48
C CYS A 247 -11.75 8.76 -1.51
N ILE A 248 -10.94 9.04 -2.53
CA ILE A 248 -11.28 9.97 -3.61
C ILE A 248 -12.42 9.41 -4.47
N ASP A 249 -12.35 8.15 -4.87
CA ASP A 249 -13.39 7.50 -5.68
C ASP A 249 -14.73 7.44 -4.92
N ALA A 250 -14.69 7.14 -3.62
CA ALA A 250 -15.86 7.20 -2.75
C ALA A 250 -16.46 8.61 -2.65
N ARG A 251 -15.63 9.66 -2.71
CA ARG A 251 -16.08 11.06 -2.75
C ARG A 251 -16.58 11.49 -4.13
N SER A 252 -16.00 10.97 -5.22
CA SER A 252 -16.39 11.30 -6.60
C SER A 252 -17.76 10.72 -6.99
N ASN A 253 -18.19 9.64 -6.32
CA ASN A 253 -19.55 9.10 -6.44
C ASN A 253 -20.62 9.96 -5.74
N VAL A 254 -20.20 10.98 -4.98
CA VAL A 254 -21.06 12.02 -4.41
C VAL A 254 -20.84 13.29 -5.24
N LEU A 255 -21.92 13.94 -5.68
CA LEU A 255 -21.84 15.16 -6.49
C LEU A 255 -20.89 16.18 -5.80
N PRO A 256 -19.88 16.73 -6.50
CA PRO A 256 -18.86 17.57 -5.85
C PRO A 256 -19.51 18.77 -5.16
N ILE A 257 -19.48 18.77 -3.83
CA ILE A 257 -20.06 19.86 -3.02
C ILE A 257 -19.07 21.01 -2.96
N ALA A 258 -19.41 22.15 -3.55
CA ALA A 258 -18.67 23.37 -3.34
C ALA A 258 -18.95 23.89 -1.92
N ARG A 259 -17.94 23.92 -1.05
CA ARG A 259 -18.05 24.48 0.30
C ARG A 259 -17.67 25.96 0.26
N ALA A 260 -18.66 26.85 0.35
CA ALA A 260 -18.42 28.27 0.52
C ALA A 260 -18.15 28.58 2.01
N THR A 261 -17.00 29.17 2.31
CA THR A 261 -16.68 29.78 3.62
C THR A 261 -17.07 31.27 3.63
N ARG A 262 -17.04 31.95 4.80
CA ARG A 262 -17.38 33.39 4.89
C ARG A 262 -16.48 34.31 4.04
N TYR A 263 -15.29 33.85 3.65
CA TYR A 263 -14.34 34.62 2.84
C TYR A 263 -14.43 34.33 1.33
N THR A 264 -15.36 33.46 0.91
CA THR A 264 -15.58 33.20 -0.52
C THR A 264 -16.28 34.40 -1.16
N ARG A 265 -15.50 35.35 -1.71
CA ARG A 265 -16.03 36.58 -2.34
C ARG A 265 -16.70 36.34 -3.69
N TYR A 266 -16.33 35.27 -4.39
CA TYR A 266 -16.92 34.90 -5.67
C TYR A 266 -16.93 33.38 -5.82
N ILE A 267 -17.95 32.87 -6.53
CA ILE A 267 -18.05 31.47 -6.94
C ILE A 267 -18.17 31.48 -8.46
N PRO A 268 -17.28 30.80 -9.20
CA PRO A 268 -17.39 30.72 -10.65
C PRO A 268 -18.64 29.92 -11.03
N VAL A 269 -19.59 30.59 -11.67
CA VAL A 269 -20.84 29.99 -12.19
C VAL A 269 -20.56 29.10 -13.41
N TYR A 270 -19.50 29.42 -14.16
CA TYR A 270 -19.02 28.66 -15.30
C TYR A 270 -17.61 28.14 -14.98
N SER A 271 -17.52 26.90 -14.51
CA SER A 271 -16.25 26.16 -14.50
C SER A 271 -16.45 24.88 -15.31
N ASP A 272 -15.44 24.44 -16.04
CA ASP A 272 -15.44 23.25 -16.93
C ASP A 272 -15.78 21.91 -16.25
N ASN A 273 -16.14 21.92 -14.97
CA ASN A 273 -16.50 20.76 -14.19
C ASN A 273 -17.96 20.87 -13.73
N VAL A 274 -18.75 19.89 -14.16
CA VAL A 274 -20.13 19.49 -13.80
C VAL A 274 -20.76 20.26 -12.62
N THR A 275 -22.03 20.68 -12.82
CA THR A 275 -22.95 21.29 -11.84
C THR A 275 -22.69 20.82 -10.39
N ARG A 276 -22.09 21.70 -9.59
CA ARG A 276 -21.80 21.47 -8.16
C ARG A 276 -23.00 21.87 -7.31
N VAL A 277 -23.44 21.01 -6.38
CA VAL A 277 -24.35 21.44 -5.31
C VAL A 277 -23.55 22.28 -4.33
N CYS A 278 -23.98 23.51 -4.08
CA CYS A 278 -23.30 24.43 -3.17
C CYS A 278 -24.00 24.39 -1.81
N GLU A 279 -23.34 23.85 -0.80
CA GLU A 279 -23.88 23.79 0.57
C GLU A 279 -23.26 24.94 1.38
N ARG A 280 -24.07 25.98 1.68
CA ARG A 280 -23.67 27.05 2.60
C ARG A 280 -23.82 26.55 4.03
N ASN A 281 -22.70 26.37 4.73
CA ASN A 281 -22.71 26.00 6.13
C ASN A 281 -22.24 27.20 6.96
N LEU A 282 -23.20 28.00 7.45
CA LEU A 282 -22.95 29.26 8.19
C LEU A 282 -22.42 29.06 9.62
N ASP A 283 -22.50 27.83 10.15
CA ASP A 283 -22.16 27.48 11.54
C ASP A 283 -20.73 26.94 11.73
N LYS A 284 -19.93 26.79 10.67
CA LYS A 284 -18.57 26.21 10.75
C LYS A 284 -17.54 27.07 11.49
N ASP A 285 -17.87 28.31 11.86
CA ASP A 285 -16.95 29.18 12.60
C ASP A 285 -16.89 28.86 14.11
N VAL A 286 -17.83 28.08 14.67
CA VAL A 286 -17.79 27.69 16.09
C VAL A 286 -17.08 26.34 16.31
N SER A 287 -16.93 25.53 15.27
CA SER A 287 -16.32 24.19 15.38
C SER A 287 -14.80 24.15 15.19
N LEU A 288 -14.16 25.28 14.82
CA LEU A 288 -12.70 25.40 14.77
C LEU A 288 -12.01 25.27 16.14
N ILE A 289 -12.77 25.26 17.25
CA ILE A 289 -12.24 25.03 18.61
C ILE A 289 -12.66 23.67 19.19
N GLY A 290 -13.48 22.86 18.50
CA GLY A 290 -14.03 21.66 19.16
C GLY A 290 -14.64 20.55 18.33
N SER A 291 -14.58 20.57 17.00
CA SER A 291 -15.01 19.38 16.24
C SER A 291 -13.85 18.41 16.04
N SER A 292 -13.88 17.33 16.81
CA SER A 292 -13.22 16.05 16.55
C SER A 292 -13.76 15.39 15.27
N SER A 293 -13.73 16.07 14.12
CA SER A 293 -13.67 15.33 12.86
C SER A 293 -12.29 14.69 12.87
N VAL A 294 -12.24 13.40 13.19
CA VAL A 294 -11.05 12.56 13.11
C VAL A 294 -10.30 12.96 11.83
N LYS A 295 -9.13 13.58 11.96
CA LYS A 295 -8.24 13.83 10.81
C LYS A 295 -7.78 12.44 10.36
N GLU A 296 -8.59 11.80 9.51
CA GLU A 296 -8.45 10.41 9.08
C GLU A 296 -7.25 10.19 8.13
N THR A 297 -6.53 11.26 7.77
CA THR A 297 -5.34 11.23 6.91
C THR A 297 -4.22 12.09 7.51
N LEU A 298 -2.97 11.64 7.34
CA LEU A 298 -1.76 12.41 7.61
C LEU A 298 -1.89 13.85 7.04
N PRO A 299 -1.61 14.90 7.83
CA PRO A 299 -1.43 16.25 7.30
C PRO A 299 -0.35 16.24 6.21
N VAL A 300 -0.58 16.99 5.14
CA VAL A 300 0.34 17.02 3.98
C VAL A 300 1.73 17.47 4.41
N GLU A 301 1.80 18.42 5.34
CA GLU A 301 3.03 18.96 5.89
C GLU A 301 3.87 17.87 6.58
N ASP A 302 3.22 16.95 7.28
CA ASP A 302 3.93 15.87 7.97
C ASP A 302 4.45 14.83 6.98
N VAL A 303 3.68 14.50 5.92
CA VAL A 303 4.18 13.65 4.83
C VAL A 303 5.40 14.28 4.18
N MET A 304 5.37 15.57 3.88
CA MET A 304 6.48 16.26 3.22
C MET A 304 7.74 16.29 4.10
N LYS A 305 7.61 16.45 5.43
CA LYS A 305 8.75 16.31 6.36
C LYS A 305 9.40 14.93 6.27
N TYR A 306 8.61 13.87 6.17
CA TYR A 306 9.16 12.52 6.02
C TYR A 306 9.80 12.31 4.64
N VAL A 307 9.22 12.87 3.59
CA VAL A 307 9.81 12.84 2.25
C VAL A 307 11.16 13.55 2.22
N ASP A 308 11.28 14.69 2.90
CA ASP A 308 12.53 15.45 3.04
C ASP A 308 13.64 14.66 3.74
N LEU A 309 13.26 13.80 4.69
CA LEU A 309 14.18 12.87 5.34
C LEU A 309 14.53 11.66 4.46
N LEU A 310 13.54 11.10 3.77
CA LEU A 310 13.65 9.81 3.09
C LEU A 310 14.38 9.90 1.75
N MET A 311 14.19 10.96 0.98
CA MET A 311 14.80 11.11 -0.35
C MET A 311 16.34 11.14 -0.30
N PRO A 312 16.98 11.93 0.58
CA PRO A 312 18.44 11.88 0.76
C PRO A 312 18.91 10.53 1.29
N LEU A 313 18.19 9.95 2.26
CA LEU A 313 18.53 8.65 2.83
C LEU A 313 18.55 7.53 1.78
N MET A 314 17.52 7.46 0.93
CA MET A 314 17.47 6.49 -0.18
C MET A 314 18.61 6.70 -1.17
N SER A 315 18.99 7.95 -1.42
CA SER A 315 20.13 8.27 -2.28
C SER A 315 21.45 7.80 -1.67
N ASP A 316 21.67 8.04 -0.37
CA ASP A 316 22.89 7.61 0.32
C ASP A 316 23.01 6.09 0.35
N ILE A 317 21.91 5.38 0.61
CA ILE A 317 21.87 3.90 0.58
C ILE A 317 22.19 3.37 -0.83
N TRP A 318 21.67 4.03 -1.86
CA TRP A 318 21.94 3.65 -3.24
C TRP A 318 23.42 3.87 -3.60
N LEU A 319 23.98 5.03 -3.26
CA LEU A 319 25.38 5.37 -3.54
C LEU A 319 26.37 4.49 -2.78
N GLU A 320 25.99 3.94 -1.62
CA GLU A 320 26.80 2.96 -0.90
C GLU A 320 26.91 1.62 -1.66
N VAL A 321 25.81 1.21 -2.30
CA VAL A 321 25.76 -0.06 -3.06
C VAL A 321 26.24 0.12 -4.50
N CYS A 322 26.09 1.31 -5.07
CA CYS A 322 26.44 1.66 -6.44
C CYS A 322 27.11 3.05 -6.47
N PRO A 323 28.43 3.15 -6.19
CA PRO A 323 29.13 4.43 -6.13
C PRO A 323 29.21 5.08 -7.52
N ASP A 324 29.28 6.40 -7.55
CA ASP A 324 29.43 7.18 -8.79
C ASP A 324 30.85 6.99 -9.34
N GLU A 325 31.01 6.05 -10.29
CA GLU A 325 32.25 5.86 -11.02
C GLU A 325 32.17 6.67 -12.32
N LYS A 326 33.23 7.42 -12.63
CA LYS A 326 33.37 8.16 -13.89
C LYS A 326 33.53 7.19 -15.06
N VAL A 327 32.46 6.50 -15.44
CA VAL A 327 32.44 5.61 -16.60
C VAL A 327 32.12 6.46 -17.83
N SER A 328 32.94 6.30 -18.87
CA SER A 328 32.72 6.91 -20.18
C SER A 328 31.39 6.45 -20.77
N SER A 329 30.71 7.39 -21.43
CA SER A 329 29.36 7.31 -21.95
C SER A 329 28.97 6.01 -22.68
N TYR A 330 27.75 5.54 -22.39
CA TYR A 330 26.89 4.63 -23.16
C TYR A 330 26.95 3.13 -22.90
N THR A 331 27.72 2.62 -21.94
CA THR A 331 27.65 1.20 -21.55
C THR A 331 26.67 0.98 -20.40
N GLU A 332 25.80 -0.03 -20.54
CA GLU A 332 24.88 -0.49 -19.51
C GLU A 332 25.64 -0.86 -18.23
N ARG A 333 25.24 -0.30 -17.08
CA ARG A 333 25.89 -0.61 -15.81
C ARG A 333 25.31 -1.89 -15.23
N THR A 334 26.12 -2.92 -15.12
CA THR A 334 25.70 -4.18 -14.50
C THR A 334 25.69 -4.07 -12.97
N ILE A 335 24.57 -4.44 -12.36
CA ILE A 335 24.36 -4.41 -10.91
C ILE A 335 24.08 -5.81 -10.36
N SER A 336 24.37 -6.03 -9.08
CA SER A 336 24.05 -7.28 -8.38
C SER A 336 22.54 -7.47 -8.22
N SER A 337 22.11 -8.70 -7.94
CA SER A 337 20.70 -9.00 -7.68
C SER A 337 20.17 -8.26 -6.45
N GLU A 338 20.99 -8.13 -5.39
CA GLU A 338 20.68 -7.35 -4.20
C GLU A 338 20.52 -5.85 -4.52
N ALA A 339 21.40 -5.28 -5.33
CA ALA A 339 21.31 -3.89 -5.77
C ALA A 339 20.04 -3.64 -6.61
N ALA A 340 19.68 -4.58 -7.49
CA ALA A 340 18.45 -4.47 -8.28
C ALA A 340 17.19 -4.51 -7.41
N ALA A 341 17.16 -5.36 -6.37
CA ALA A 341 16.03 -5.43 -5.41
C ALA A 341 15.93 -4.16 -4.56
N LEU A 342 17.08 -3.60 -4.15
CA LEU A 342 17.15 -2.31 -3.48
C LEU A 342 16.57 -1.20 -4.36
N LEU A 343 17.02 -1.12 -5.62
CA LEU A 343 16.54 -0.13 -6.59
C LEU A 343 15.04 -0.25 -6.83
N THR A 344 14.49 -1.48 -6.92
CA THR A 344 13.04 -1.69 -7.02
C THR A 344 12.30 -1.03 -5.87
N SER A 345 12.77 -1.23 -4.64
CA SER A 345 12.13 -0.68 -3.44
C SER A 345 12.16 0.86 -3.45
N ILE A 346 13.32 1.45 -3.79
CA ILE A 346 13.48 2.91 -3.93
C ILE A 346 12.53 3.47 -4.99
N VAL A 347 12.51 2.87 -6.19
CA VAL A 347 11.65 3.29 -7.30
C VAL A 347 10.18 3.24 -6.89
N VAL A 348 9.72 2.17 -6.22
CA VAL A 348 8.34 2.07 -5.75
C VAL A 348 8.00 3.13 -4.71
N ILE A 349 8.90 3.43 -3.78
CA ILE A 349 8.70 4.51 -2.79
C ILE A 349 8.55 5.86 -3.50
N VAL A 350 9.49 6.21 -4.39
CA VAL A 350 9.45 7.50 -5.09
C VAL A 350 8.22 7.61 -5.98
N GLN A 351 7.84 6.55 -6.71
CA GLN A 351 6.60 6.52 -7.49
C GLN A 351 5.36 6.71 -6.62
N SER A 352 5.34 6.10 -5.42
CA SER A 352 4.22 6.26 -4.49
C SER A 352 4.15 7.68 -3.93
N ILE A 353 5.28 8.33 -3.66
CA ILE A 353 5.34 9.74 -3.24
C ILE A 353 4.80 10.64 -4.35
N VAL A 354 5.27 10.44 -5.59
CA VAL A 354 4.80 11.17 -6.77
C VAL A 354 3.29 11.00 -6.96
N GLU A 355 2.79 9.78 -6.88
CA GLU A 355 1.36 9.47 -7.02
C GLU A 355 0.55 10.07 -5.86
N TYR A 356 1.07 10.04 -4.64
CA TYR A 356 0.48 10.72 -3.49
C TYR A 356 0.37 12.23 -3.72
N ILE A 357 1.42 12.87 -4.23
CA ILE A 357 1.42 14.31 -4.56
C ILE A 357 0.34 14.61 -5.62
N ASP A 358 0.17 13.73 -6.60
CA ASP A 358 -0.85 13.92 -7.64
C ASP A 358 -2.28 13.71 -7.16
N THR A 359 -2.49 12.91 -6.12
CA THR A 359 -3.80 12.77 -5.46
C THR A 359 -4.15 13.92 -4.50
N LEU A 360 -3.27 14.92 -4.34
CA LEU A 360 -3.61 16.16 -3.62
C LEU A 360 -4.58 17.00 -4.45
N ASP A 361 -5.60 17.57 -3.81
CA ASP A 361 -6.72 18.27 -4.45
C ASP A 361 -6.23 19.41 -5.36
N CYS A 362 -6.44 19.28 -6.68
CA CYS A 362 -5.89 20.17 -7.71
C CYS A 362 -6.34 21.64 -7.64
N ASN A 363 -7.36 21.96 -6.82
CA ASN A 363 -7.91 23.32 -6.69
C ASN A 363 -7.25 24.14 -5.56
N ASP A 364 -6.27 23.57 -4.86
CA ASP A 364 -5.56 24.24 -3.78
C ASP A 364 -4.20 24.76 -4.28
N TYR A 365 -3.93 26.05 -4.03
CA TYR A 365 -2.67 26.73 -4.36
C TYR A 365 -1.46 25.98 -3.75
N ASP A 366 -1.68 25.32 -2.60
CA ASP A 366 -0.66 24.57 -1.89
C ASP A 366 -0.18 23.31 -2.63
N VAL A 367 -0.97 22.74 -3.54
CA VAL A 367 -0.56 21.54 -4.31
C VAL A 367 0.45 21.88 -5.40
N ALA A 368 0.23 22.97 -6.14
CA ALA A 368 1.19 23.43 -7.13
C ALA A 368 2.53 23.76 -6.44
N ARG A 369 2.50 24.44 -5.28
CA ARG A 369 3.69 24.70 -4.48
C ARG A 369 4.40 23.42 -4.03
N THR A 370 3.65 22.40 -3.61
CA THR A 370 4.20 21.10 -3.19
C THR A 370 4.92 20.39 -4.35
N ARG A 371 4.32 20.38 -5.55
CA ARG A 371 4.96 19.80 -6.75
C ARG A 371 6.27 20.50 -7.09
N HIS A 372 6.27 21.83 -7.11
CA HIS A 372 7.48 22.62 -7.41
C HIS A 372 8.53 22.45 -6.33
N TRP A 373 8.16 22.49 -5.05
CA TRP A 373 9.08 22.23 -3.94
C TRP A 373 9.78 20.87 -4.10
N PHE A 374 9.01 19.81 -4.39
CA PHE A 374 9.58 18.47 -4.54
C PHE A 374 10.51 18.38 -5.77
N LYS A 375 10.14 19.02 -6.89
CA LYS A 375 11.02 19.16 -8.07
C LYS A 375 12.32 19.89 -7.70
N ASP A 376 12.21 21.10 -7.17
CA ASP A 376 13.35 21.99 -6.94
C ASP A 376 14.31 21.43 -5.86
N THR A 377 13.78 20.67 -4.90
CA THR A 377 14.59 20.07 -3.83
C THR A 377 15.33 18.80 -4.28
N PHE A 378 14.69 17.93 -5.09
CA PHE A 378 15.21 16.58 -5.33
C PHE A 378 15.59 16.25 -6.76
N HIS A 379 15.17 17.02 -7.77
CA HIS A 379 15.35 16.65 -9.18
C HIS A 379 16.83 16.53 -9.57
N ASP A 380 17.68 17.49 -9.19
CA ASP A 380 19.11 17.47 -9.52
C ASP A 380 19.86 16.33 -8.82
N ALA A 381 19.57 16.12 -7.54
CA ALA A 381 20.12 15.00 -6.78
C ALA A 381 19.67 13.65 -7.37
N TYR A 382 18.40 13.55 -7.77
CA TYR A 382 17.85 12.37 -8.43
C TYR A 382 18.57 12.07 -9.76
N MET A 383 18.75 13.07 -10.62
CA MET A 383 19.47 12.90 -11.89
C MET A 383 20.91 12.43 -11.64
N LYS A 384 21.61 13.06 -10.71
CA LYS A 384 22.99 12.72 -10.37
C LYS A 384 23.13 11.31 -9.80
N ASN A 385 22.25 10.91 -8.90
CA ASN A 385 22.40 9.67 -8.13
C ASN A 385 21.83 8.44 -8.86
N PHE A 386 20.75 8.61 -9.64
CA PHE A 386 20.05 7.49 -10.27
C PHE A 386 20.17 7.45 -11.80
N LEU A 387 20.30 8.61 -12.48
CA LEU A 387 20.35 8.64 -13.95
C LEU A 387 21.77 8.72 -14.53
N SER A 388 22.78 9.08 -13.72
CA SER A 388 24.18 9.10 -14.14
C SER A 388 24.67 7.76 -14.70
N SER A 389 24.24 6.65 -14.09
CA SER A 389 24.59 5.28 -14.46
C SER A 389 23.50 4.56 -15.25
N PHE A 390 22.45 5.25 -15.67
CA PHE A 390 21.33 4.65 -16.42
C PHE A 390 21.72 4.40 -17.89
N PRO A 391 21.32 3.26 -18.51
CA PRO A 391 20.47 2.19 -17.98
C PRO A 391 21.21 1.11 -17.18
N TYR A 392 20.48 0.44 -16.26
CA TYR A 392 21.01 -0.64 -15.43
C TYR A 392 20.70 -2.03 -16.01
N GLY A 393 21.65 -2.95 -15.88
CA GLY A 393 21.53 -4.37 -16.25
C GLY A 393 21.84 -5.31 -15.08
N LYS A 394 21.46 -6.59 -15.15
CA LYS A 394 21.88 -7.59 -14.15
C LYS A 394 23.06 -8.41 -14.67
N VAL A 395 24.00 -8.73 -13.78
CA VAL A 395 25.04 -9.73 -14.05
C VAL A 395 24.36 -11.10 -14.20
N LYS A 396 24.49 -11.76 -15.36
CA LYS A 396 24.10 -13.17 -15.52
C LYS A 396 25.01 -14.03 -14.61
N PRO A 397 24.47 -14.94 -13.79
CA PRO A 397 25.31 -15.89 -13.06
C PRO A 397 26.03 -16.78 -14.08
N PHE A 398 27.37 -16.86 -13.98
CA PHE A 398 28.15 -17.80 -14.77
C PHE A 398 27.74 -19.23 -14.40
N VAL A 399 26.91 -19.85 -15.23
CA VAL A 399 26.72 -21.30 -15.20
C VAL A 399 27.90 -21.89 -15.99
N HIS A 400 28.73 -22.69 -15.33
CA HIS A 400 29.77 -23.47 -15.98
C HIS A 400 29.10 -24.54 -16.87
N GLU A 401 28.78 -24.19 -18.12
CA GLU A 401 28.62 -25.19 -19.17
C GLU A 401 29.95 -25.36 -19.89
N SER A 402 30.47 -26.57 -19.77
CA SER A 402 31.74 -27.01 -20.30
C SER A 402 31.72 -27.11 -21.84
N ARG A 403 32.72 -26.47 -22.46
CA ARG A 403 33.38 -26.77 -23.74
C ARG A 403 32.79 -26.21 -25.05
N LYS A 404 33.58 -25.26 -25.58
CA LYS A 404 33.99 -25.06 -26.99
C LYS A 404 32.88 -24.93 -28.05
N HIS A 405 32.57 -23.69 -28.40
CA HIS A 405 32.77 -23.22 -29.78
C HIS A 405 32.99 -21.71 -29.80
N GLN A 406 33.95 -21.30 -30.63
CA GLN A 406 34.30 -19.93 -30.92
C GLN A 406 33.25 -19.40 -31.90
N GLU A 407 32.29 -18.61 -31.42
CA GLU A 407 31.35 -17.87 -32.27
C GLU A 407 31.48 -16.37 -32.05
N ASN A 408 31.42 -15.67 -33.17
CA ASN A 408 31.86 -14.31 -33.38
C ASN A 408 31.05 -13.30 -32.55
N PHE A 409 31.76 -12.30 -32.01
CA PHE A 409 31.21 -11.07 -31.45
C PHE A 409 30.15 -10.49 -32.40
N SER A 410 28.89 -10.72 -32.07
CA SER A 410 27.77 -9.95 -32.58
C SER A 410 27.16 -9.21 -31.39
N GLN A 411 27.17 -7.90 -31.54
CA GLN A 411 26.72 -6.90 -30.59
C GLN A 411 25.19 -6.95 -30.51
N GLY A 412 24.68 -7.89 -29.72
CA GLY A 412 23.24 -8.04 -29.51
C GLY A 412 23.01 -8.93 -28.31
N ASP A 413 23.08 -8.37 -27.10
CA ASP A 413 22.93 -9.20 -25.92
C ASP A 413 22.32 -8.45 -24.73
N CYS A 414 21.30 -9.11 -24.14
CA CYS A 414 20.87 -9.03 -22.75
C CYS A 414 20.12 -7.77 -22.22
N MET A 415 18.85 -7.57 -22.60
CA MET A 415 17.98 -6.52 -22.02
C MET A 415 17.09 -6.91 -20.81
N ASP A 416 17.25 -8.10 -20.20
CA ASP A 416 16.17 -8.66 -19.35
C ASP A 416 16.40 -8.62 -17.82
N GLY A 417 17.47 -8.00 -17.33
CA GLY A 417 17.79 -8.00 -15.90
C GLY A 417 16.94 -7.05 -15.05
N CYS A 418 16.82 -5.79 -15.49
CA CYS A 418 16.38 -4.65 -14.68
C CYS A 418 15.27 -3.80 -15.35
N LEU A 419 14.46 -4.43 -16.22
CA LEU A 419 13.43 -3.73 -16.99
C LEU A 419 12.45 -2.95 -16.09
N GLU A 420 11.96 -3.56 -15.01
CA GLU A 420 11.01 -2.90 -14.10
C GLU A 420 11.57 -1.65 -13.41
N GLN A 421 12.83 -1.72 -12.99
CA GLN A 421 13.54 -0.62 -12.33
C GLN A 421 13.75 0.52 -13.32
N ASN A 422 14.25 0.20 -14.51
CA ASN A 422 14.52 1.19 -15.56
C ASN A 422 13.24 1.88 -16.04
N LEU A 423 12.16 1.13 -16.29
CA LEU A 423 10.85 1.71 -16.64
C LEU A 423 10.33 2.63 -15.54
N GLY A 424 10.55 2.26 -14.27
CA GLY A 424 10.14 3.10 -13.15
C GLY A 424 10.95 4.39 -13.02
N LEU A 425 12.27 4.33 -13.27
CA LEU A 425 13.12 5.53 -13.36
C LEU A 425 12.69 6.44 -14.51
N CYS A 426 12.42 5.87 -15.69
CA CYS A 426 11.87 6.62 -16.82
C CYS A 426 10.56 7.35 -16.43
N GLN A 427 9.67 6.70 -15.66
CA GLN A 427 8.40 7.30 -15.24
C GLN A 427 8.63 8.46 -14.27
N ILE A 428 9.52 8.29 -13.29
CA ILE A 428 9.88 9.34 -12.33
C ILE A 428 10.48 10.54 -13.06
N HIS A 429 11.40 10.31 -14.00
CA HIS A 429 12.01 11.38 -14.79
C HIS A 429 11.01 12.11 -15.69
N ALA A 430 10.11 11.38 -16.36
CA ALA A 430 9.01 11.96 -17.13
C ALA A 430 8.10 12.83 -16.24
N TRP A 431 7.82 12.40 -15.01
CA TRP A 431 7.06 13.20 -14.07
C TRP A 431 7.79 14.48 -13.63
N PHE A 432 9.06 14.41 -13.24
CA PHE A 432 9.83 15.62 -12.86
C PHE A 432 9.89 16.65 -14.00
N THR A 433 10.14 16.17 -15.21
CA THR A 433 10.25 17.04 -16.40
C THR A 433 8.90 17.62 -16.82
N SER A 434 7.78 16.98 -16.47
CA SER A 434 6.43 17.54 -16.68
C SER A 434 6.13 18.78 -15.82
N LEU A 435 6.90 19.01 -14.75
CA LEU A 435 6.73 20.13 -13.82
C LEU A 435 7.51 21.38 -14.24
N PHE A 436 8.22 21.36 -15.36
CA PHE A 436 8.81 22.58 -15.91
C PHE A 436 7.74 23.44 -16.56
N ASN A 437 7.91 24.76 -16.45
CA ASN A 437 7.02 25.67 -17.15
C ASN A 437 7.19 25.48 -18.66
N LYS A 438 6.10 25.54 -19.44
CA LYS A 438 6.17 25.40 -20.91
C LYS A 438 7.12 26.41 -21.58
N LYS A 439 7.41 27.53 -20.93
CA LYS A 439 8.33 28.57 -21.43
C LYS A 439 9.78 28.38 -20.96
N GLU A 440 10.02 27.45 -20.05
CA GLU A 440 11.32 27.20 -19.44
C GLU A 440 12.12 26.23 -20.32
N GLN A 441 13.37 26.58 -20.62
CA GLN A 441 14.27 25.70 -21.35
C GLN A 441 14.91 24.70 -20.39
N PHE A 442 14.99 23.44 -20.82
CA PHE A 442 15.66 22.39 -20.07
C PHE A 442 17.16 22.67 -19.94
N PRO A 443 17.73 22.46 -18.75
CA PRO A 443 19.17 22.35 -18.59
C PRO A 443 19.76 21.29 -19.54
N LYS A 444 21.01 21.49 -19.96
CA LYS A 444 21.69 20.58 -20.89
C LYS A 444 21.69 19.12 -20.36
N SER A 445 21.95 18.95 -19.06
CA SER A 445 21.91 17.64 -18.40
C SER A 445 20.54 16.98 -18.50
N THR A 446 19.46 17.71 -18.16
CA THR A 446 18.08 17.23 -18.25
C THR A 446 17.74 16.80 -19.68
N LYS A 447 18.10 17.61 -20.69
CA LYS A 447 17.87 17.26 -22.10
C LYS A 447 18.59 15.98 -22.51
N THR A 448 19.85 15.80 -22.09
CA THR A 448 20.61 14.57 -22.34
C THR A 448 19.95 13.35 -21.73
N TYR A 449 19.46 13.44 -20.48
CA TYR A 449 18.77 12.34 -19.82
C TYR A 449 17.41 12.02 -20.47
N CYS A 450 16.62 13.02 -20.87
CA CYS A 450 15.39 12.80 -21.61
C CYS A 450 15.63 12.00 -22.91
N VAL A 451 16.67 12.34 -23.67
CA VAL A 451 17.05 11.59 -24.89
C VAL A 451 17.45 10.15 -24.56
N SER A 452 18.22 9.92 -23.50
CA SER A 452 18.58 8.58 -23.03
C SER A 452 17.34 7.75 -22.64
N VAL A 453 16.41 8.36 -21.91
CA VAL A 453 15.14 7.75 -21.50
C VAL A 453 14.28 7.34 -22.70
N VAL A 454 14.15 8.21 -23.71
CA VAL A 454 13.42 7.89 -24.96
C VAL A 454 14.09 6.74 -25.70
N LYS A 455 15.42 6.78 -25.83
CA LYS A 455 16.18 5.73 -26.51
C LYS A 455 15.98 4.37 -25.84
N TYR A 456 16.09 4.32 -24.51
CA TYR A 456 15.86 3.10 -23.74
C TYR A 456 14.40 2.62 -23.86
N LEU A 457 13.43 3.53 -23.72
CA LEU A 457 12.00 3.22 -23.83
C LEU A 457 11.65 2.61 -25.20
N ASN A 458 12.19 3.18 -26.29
CA ASN A 458 11.94 2.66 -27.63
C ASN A 458 12.50 1.24 -27.79
N GLY A 459 13.74 1.00 -27.36
CA GLY A 459 14.32 -0.36 -27.36
C GLY A 459 13.55 -1.34 -26.46
N ALA A 460 13.03 -0.87 -25.33
CA ALA A 460 12.19 -1.67 -24.44
C ALA A 460 10.84 -2.03 -25.09
N ILE A 461 10.20 -1.11 -25.83
CA ILE A 461 8.94 -1.38 -26.53
C ILE A 461 9.16 -2.37 -27.68
N GLU A 462 10.26 -2.23 -28.44
CA GLU A 462 10.62 -3.13 -29.54
C GLU A 462 10.84 -4.57 -29.02
N THR A 463 11.66 -4.74 -27.99
CA THR A 463 11.93 -6.06 -27.37
C THR A 463 10.74 -6.66 -26.64
N TRP A 464 9.81 -5.82 -26.16
CA TRP A 464 8.59 -6.27 -25.49
C TRP A 464 7.58 -6.89 -26.46
N CYS A 465 7.54 -6.45 -27.72
CA CYS A 465 6.68 -7.07 -28.74
C CYS A 465 7.02 -8.54 -29.00
N ASP A 466 8.24 -8.95 -28.69
CA ASP A 466 8.78 -10.29 -29.00
C ASP A 466 8.82 -11.23 -27.77
N SER A 467 8.57 -10.72 -26.55
CA SER A 467 8.81 -11.47 -25.30
C SER A 467 7.55 -11.66 -24.43
N SER A 468 7.53 -12.75 -23.65
CA SER A 468 6.48 -13.08 -22.67
C SER A 468 6.62 -12.26 -21.37
N ALA A 469 6.60 -10.93 -21.49
CA ALA A 469 6.81 -10.04 -20.36
C ALA A 469 5.78 -10.21 -19.22
N SER A 470 6.24 -9.94 -17.98
CA SER A 470 5.41 -10.00 -16.77
C SER A 470 4.26 -8.97 -16.80
N SER A 471 3.15 -9.30 -16.14
CA SER A 471 2.00 -8.37 -15.99
C SER A 471 2.37 -7.09 -15.21
N ALA A 472 3.36 -7.17 -14.32
CA ALA A 472 3.86 -6.03 -13.55
C ALA A 472 4.63 -5.02 -14.41
N SER A 473 5.56 -5.50 -15.26
CA SER A 473 6.29 -4.67 -16.23
C SER A 473 5.34 -3.94 -17.19
N PHE A 474 4.26 -4.61 -17.61
CA PHE A 474 3.24 -4.00 -18.45
C PHE A 474 2.51 -2.84 -17.76
N SER A 475 2.05 -3.05 -16.51
CA SER A 475 1.39 -1.99 -15.75
C SER A 475 2.30 -0.76 -15.58
N ARG A 476 3.60 -0.96 -15.33
CA ARG A 476 4.60 0.11 -15.25
C ARG A 476 4.77 0.83 -16.58
N LEU A 477 4.87 0.10 -17.70
CA LEU A 477 4.98 0.68 -19.03
C LEU A 477 3.77 1.56 -19.35
N ILE A 478 2.55 1.07 -19.10
CA ILE A 478 1.31 1.84 -19.32
C ILE A 478 1.30 3.14 -18.51
N LYS A 479 1.70 3.08 -17.23
CA LYS A 479 1.82 4.29 -16.38
C LYS A 479 2.88 5.26 -16.90
N LEU A 480 4.03 4.77 -17.34
CA LEU A 480 5.08 5.57 -17.96
C LEU A 480 4.55 6.26 -19.22
N LEU A 481 3.93 5.53 -20.16
CA LEU A 481 3.41 6.08 -21.40
C LEU A 481 2.36 7.15 -21.15
N ARG A 482 1.43 6.93 -20.20
CA ARG A 482 0.46 7.96 -19.79
C ARG A 482 1.13 9.20 -19.23
N THR A 483 2.10 9.04 -18.33
CA THR A 483 2.85 10.17 -17.74
C THR A 483 3.64 10.93 -18.81
N LEU A 484 4.27 10.19 -19.72
CA LEU A 484 5.10 10.72 -20.79
C LEU A 484 4.28 11.53 -21.79
N PHE A 485 3.23 10.95 -22.38
CA PHE A 485 2.47 11.64 -23.41
C PHE A 485 1.54 12.71 -22.85
N LEU A 486 0.78 12.41 -21.79
CA LEU A 486 -0.28 13.31 -21.31
C LEU A 486 0.24 14.45 -20.44
N ARG A 487 1.39 14.28 -19.78
CA ARG A 487 1.94 15.30 -18.87
C ARG A 487 3.27 15.88 -19.34
N ALA A 488 4.25 15.03 -19.63
CA ALA A 488 5.59 15.49 -20.01
C ALA A 488 5.68 15.98 -21.47
N GLY A 489 4.87 15.38 -22.35
CA GLY A 489 4.85 15.59 -23.79
C GLY A 489 4.85 17.07 -24.20
N PRO A 490 3.89 17.90 -23.74
CA PRO A 490 3.84 19.32 -24.11
C PRO A 490 5.15 20.06 -23.83
N VAL A 491 5.78 19.79 -22.67
CA VAL A 491 7.02 20.43 -22.25
C VAL A 491 8.22 19.92 -23.07
N TRP A 492 8.25 18.62 -23.37
CA TRP A 492 9.31 17.98 -24.14
C TRP A 492 9.36 18.48 -25.58
N TYR A 493 8.19 18.63 -26.22
CA TYR A 493 8.10 19.20 -27.57
C TYR A 493 8.60 20.65 -27.62
N THR A 494 8.24 21.48 -26.62
CA THR A 494 8.78 22.85 -26.53
C THR A 494 10.31 22.89 -26.35
N ASN A 495 10.90 21.82 -25.79
CA ASN A 495 12.34 21.66 -25.60
C ASN A 495 13.05 20.88 -26.74
N CYS A 496 12.36 20.69 -27.87
CA CYS A 496 12.83 20.00 -29.06
C CYS A 496 13.18 18.51 -28.82
N ILE A 497 12.39 17.82 -28.02
CA ILE A 497 12.50 16.37 -27.81
C ILE A 497 11.25 15.72 -28.42
N SER A 498 11.42 15.03 -29.55
CA SER A 498 10.29 14.40 -30.26
C SER A 498 9.94 13.04 -29.67
N LEU A 499 8.64 12.80 -29.51
CA LEU A 499 8.07 11.50 -29.13
C LEU A 499 7.48 10.73 -30.32
N SER A 500 7.77 11.19 -31.55
CA SER A 500 7.23 10.64 -32.81
C SER A 500 7.52 9.14 -32.99
N HIS A 501 8.77 8.74 -32.75
CA HIS A 501 9.18 7.35 -32.89
C HIS A 501 8.54 6.46 -31.83
N THR A 502 8.46 6.93 -30.58
CA THR A 502 7.77 6.22 -29.50
C THR A 502 6.29 6.03 -29.81
N LEU A 503 5.61 7.07 -30.32
CA LEU A 503 4.22 6.97 -30.76
C LEU A 503 4.05 5.93 -31.87
N ARG A 504 4.94 5.93 -32.88
CA ARG A 504 4.93 4.95 -33.97
C ARG A 504 5.07 3.52 -33.44
N LEU A 505 6.01 3.29 -32.53
CA LEU A 505 6.24 1.97 -31.93
C LEU A 505 5.02 1.48 -31.14
N ILE A 506 4.33 2.37 -30.41
CA ILE A 506 3.12 2.01 -29.67
C ILE A 506 1.96 1.68 -30.59
N ILE A 507 1.79 2.46 -31.66
CA ILE A 507 0.80 2.17 -32.70
C ILE A 507 1.08 0.80 -33.31
N GLU A 508 2.32 0.55 -33.70
CA GLU A 508 2.75 -0.74 -34.26
C GLU A 508 2.51 -1.90 -33.27
N ALA A 509 2.94 -1.75 -32.02
CA ALA A 509 2.70 -2.72 -30.95
C ALA A 509 1.20 -2.99 -30.77
N SER A 510 0.36 -1.94 -30.74
CA SER A 510 -1.09 -2.08 -30.59
C SER A 510 -1.73 -2.88 -31.74
N THR A 511 -1.12 -2.89 -32.92
CA THR A 511 -1.62 -3.64 -34.09
C THR A 511 -1.10 -5.07 -34.16
N ARG A 512 0.10 -5.36 -33.65
CA ARG A 512 0.77 -6.67 -33.70
C ARG A 512 0.38 -7.62 -32.56
N LEU A 513 -0.04 -7.10 -31.41
CA LEU A 513 -0.23 -7.92 -30.20
C LEU A 513 -1.44 -8.88 -30.30
N PRO A 514 -1.26 -10.16 -29.92
CA PRO A 514 -2.34 -11.17 -29.94
C PRO A 514 -3.26 -11.13 -28.71
N LYS A 515 -2.85 -10.51 -27.60
CA LYS A 515 -3.63 -10.44 -26.34
C LYS A 515 -4.60 -9.27 -26.36
N LYS A 516 -5.91 -9.55 -26.38
CA LYS A 516 -6.99 -8.54 -26.41
C LYS A 516 -6.83 -7.49 -25.30
N ASP A 517 -6.64 -7.89 -24.05
CA ASP A 517 -6.58 -6.96 -22.91
C ASP A 517 -5.46 -5.91 -23.02
N VAL A 518 -4.28 -6.34 -23.48
CA VAL A 518 -3.09 -5.49 -23.61
C VAL A 518 -3.29 -4.46 -24.73
N GLN A 519 -3.86 -4.92 -25.84
CA GLN A 519 -4.21 -4.10 -26.99
C GLN A 519 -5.22 -3.00 -26.59
N SER A 520 -6.24 -3.31 -25.79
CA SER A 520 -7.24 -2.32 -25.36
C SER A 520 -6.61 -1.19 -24.52
N HIS A 521 -5.63 -1.49 -23.66
CA HIS A 521 -4.95 -0.48 -22.84
C HIS A 521 -4.05 0.46 -23.67
N LEU A 522 -3.38 -0.06 -24.70
CA LEU A 522 -2.59 0.79 -25.60
C LEU A 522 -3.50 1.69 -26.44
N TYR A 523 -4.63 1.17 -26.94
CA TYR A 523 -5.63 1.99 -27.61
C TYR A 523 -6.21 3.06 -26.69
N LEU A 524 -6.44 2.75 -25.41
CA LEU A 524 -6.87 3.74 -24.41
C LEU A 524 -5.86 4.88 -24.28
N ILE A 525 -4.56 4.59 -24.20
CA ILE A 525 -3.54 5.65 -24.13
C ILE A 525 -3.57 6.50 -25.40
N ILE A 526 -3.62 5.87 -26.57
CA ILE A 526 -3.67 6.61 -27.83
C ILE A 526 -4.95 7.47 -27.88
N GLY A 527 -6.08 6.93 -27.43
CA GLY A 527 -7.34 7.66 -27.27
C GLY A 527 -7.23 8.84 -26.31
N ASP A 528 -6.65 8.66 -25.13
CA ASP A 528 -6.41 9.73 -24.15
C ASP A 528 -5.56 10.85 -24.78
N VAL A 529 -4.51 10.46 -25.52
CA VAL A 529 -3.65 11.39 -26.27
C VAL A 529 -4.41 12.15 -27.35
N MET A 530 -5.36 11.50 -28.02
CA MET A 530 -6.20 12.10 -29.05
C MET A 530 -7.22 13.09 -28.49
N LEU A 531 -7.75 12.80 -27.30
CA LEU A 531 -8.73 13.64 -26.62
C LEU A 531 -8.11 14.89 -26.00
N GLU A 532 -6.84 14.82 -25.59
CA GLU A 532 -6.15 15.92 -24.93
C GLU A 532 -5.94 17.11 -25.87
N SER A 533 -6.50 18.28 -25.55
CA SER A 533 -6.48 19.45 -26.47
C SER A 533 -5.09 20.08 -26.60
N THR A 534 -4.26 19.87 -25.59
CA THR A 534 -2.96 20.53 -25.43
C THR A 534 -1.81 19.88 -26.20
N LEU A 535 -2.02 18.73 -26.84
CA LEU A 535 -1.00 17.92 -27.53
C LEU A 535 -0.90 18.18 -29.05
N ILE A 536 -0.97 19.44 -29.47
CA ILE A 536 -1.03 19.84 -30.89
C ILE A 536 0.18 19.32 -31.70
N GLU A 537 1.38 19.39 -31.13
CA GLU A 537 2.60 18.96 -31.84
C GLU A 537 2.60 17.46 -32.13
N LEU A 538 2.05 16.65 -31.22
CA LEU A 538 1.93 15.21 -31.41
C LEU A 538 0.84 14.87 -32.43
N HIS A 539 -0.24 15.65 -32.48
CA HIS A 539 -1.32 15.49 -33.48
C HIS A 539 -0.88 15.85 -34.91
N ARG A 540 0.18 16.64 -35.07
CA ARG A 540 0.78 17.00 -36.37
C ARG A 540 1.74 15.93 -36.92
N GLU A 541 2.11 14.94 -36.12
CA GLU A 541 3.02 13.89 -36.53
C GLU A 541 2.39 13.01 -37.63
N LYS A 542 3.13 12.73 -38.71
CA LYS A 542 2.63 11.91 -39.83
C LYS A 542 2.23 10.49 -39.40
N ALA A 543 2.90 9.94 -38.39
CA ALA A 543 2.55 8.63 -37.82
C ALA A 543 1.16 8.65 -37.16
N PHE A 544 0.79 9.77 -36.55
CA PHE A 544 -0.53 9.97 -35.94
C PHE A 544 -1.61 10.09 -37.01
N GLU A 545 -1.40 10.90 -38.04
CA GLU A 545 -2.33 11.04 -39.17
C GLU A 545 -2.59 9.69 -39.87
N ASN A 546 -1.53 8.92 -40.12
CA ASN A 546 -1.64 7.57 -40.68
C ASN A 546 -2.43 6.62 -39.77
N PHE A 547 -2.29 6.73 -38.45
CA PHE A 547 -3.05 5.89 -37.53
C PHE A 547 -4.53 6.26 -37.54
N VAL A 548 -4.84 7.57 -37.45
CA VAL A 548 -6.20 8.11 -37.48
C VAL A 548 -6.96 7.64 -38.73
N THR A 549 -6.31 7.67 -39.90
CA THR A 549 -6.89 7.24 -41.18
C THR A 549 -7.18 5.73 -41.23
N ILE A 550 -6.40 4.91 -40.49
CA ILE A 550 -6.57 3.44 -40.44
C ILE A 550 -7.66 3.01 -39.44
N LEU A 551 -8.03 3.85 -38.47
CA LEU A 551 -9.02 3.50 -37.43
C LEU A 551 -10.35 2.93 -37.94
N PRO A 552 -10.97 3.43 -39.03
CA PRO A 552 -12.18 2.84 -39.59
C PRO A 552 -12.05 1.36 -39.96
N ASN A 553 -10.83 0.87 -40.24
CA ASN A 553 -10.58 -0.55 -40.53
C ASN A 553 -10.81 -1.44 -39.31
N LEU A 554 -10.66 -0.92 -38.09
CA LEU A 554 -10.92 -1.67 -36.88
C LEU A 554 -12.40 -2.09 -36.79
N LEU A 555 -13.31 -1.29 -37.35
CA LEU A 555 -14.75 -1.60 -37.42
C LEU A 555 -15.11 -2.71 -38.42
N LEU A 556 -14.15 -3.14 -39.26
CA LEU A 556 -14.31 -4.25 -40.19
C LEU A 556 -13.83 -5.60 -39.62
N ARG A 557 -13.26 -5.61 -38.41
CA ARG A 557 -12.82 -6.85 -37.74
C ARG A 557 -14.01 -7.69 -37.28
N SER A 558 -13.77 -8.97 -37.02
CA SER A 558 -14.78 -9.91 -36.49
C SER A 558 -15.16 -9.63 -35.04
N SER A 559 -14.24 -9.06 -34.26
CA SER A 559 -14.41 -8.71 -32.84
C SER A 559 -13.73 -7.38 -32.54
N ILE A 560 -14.37 -6.54 -31.71
CA ILE A 560 -13.83 -5.23 -31.29
C ILE A 560 -14.23 -4.94 -29.83
N ASP A 561 -13.35 -4.26 -29.09
CA ASP A 561 -13.68 -3.78 -27.75
C ASP A 561 -14.57 -2.53 -27.81
N ASP A 562 -15.57 -2.49 -26.94
CA ASP A 562 -16.49 -1.36 -26.77
C ASP A 562 -15.78 -0.03 -26.49
N VAL A 563 -14.64 -0.09 -25.78
CA VAL A 563 -13.77 1.05 -25.52
C VAL A 563 -13.21 1.68 -26.80
N VAL A 564 -12.82 0.85 -27.79
CA VAL A 564 -12.28 1.32 -29.07
C VAL A 564 -13.39 1.97 -29.91
N ILE A 565 -14.61 1.45 -29.87
CA ILE A 565 -15.76 2.08 -30.55
C ILE A 565 -16.02 3.47 -29.98
N ARG A 566 -16.02 3.62 -28.64
CA ARG A 566 -16.17 4.93 -27.99
C ARG A 566 -15.08 5.90 -28.41
N MET A 567 -13.83 5.43 -28.42
CA MET A 567 -12.68 6.21 -28.85
C MET A 567 -12.84 6.69 -30.28
N ILE A 568 -13.19 5.81 -31.23
CA ILE A 568 -13.44 6.19 -32.64
C ILE A 568 -14.53 7.25 -32.74
N GLY A 569 -15.63 7.10 -31.99
CA GLY A 569 -16.70 8.09 -31.92
C GLY A 569 -16.23 9.49 -31.56
N GLN A 570 -15.37 9.61 -30.55
CA GLN A 570 -14.82 10.90 -30.15
C GLN A 570 -13.80 11.47 -31.16
N ILE A 571 -12.99 10.61 -31.77
CA ILE A 571 -11.97 11.03 -32.74
C ILE A 571 -12.63 11.59 -34.00
N VAL A 572 -13.72 11.00 -34.48
CA VAL A 572 -14.45 11.49 -35.66
C VAL A 572 -14.93 12.93 -35.46
N LEU A 573 -15.32 13.31 -34.24
CA LEU A 573 -15.74 14.68 -33.92
C LEU A 573 -14.60 15.69 -34.02
N ARG A 574 -13.37 15.29 -33.71
CA ARG A 574 -12.21 16.19 -33.62
C ARG A 574 -11.32 16.20 -34.87
N PHE A 575 -11.16 15.05 -35.51
CA PHE A 575 -10.27 14.84 -36.66
C PHE A 575 -11.03 14.42 -37.92
N LYS A 576 -12.21 15.03 -38.14
CA LYS A 576 -13.11 14.76 -39.27
C LYS A 576 -12.37 14.72 -40.61
N GLU A 577 -11.50 15.70 -40.86
CA GLU A 577 -10.75 15.83 -42.11
C GLU A 577 -9.86 14.63 -42.43
N TYR A 578 -9.25 14.01 -41.41
CA TYR A 578 -8.37 12.85 -41.60
C TYR A 578 -9.16 11.56 -41.82
N ILE A 579 -10.32 11.39 -41.18
CA ILE A 579 -11.09 10.13 -41.23
C ILE A 579 -12.11 10.10 -42.38
N ARG A 580 -12.62 11.26 -42.82
CA ARG A 580 -13.78 11.36 -43.72
C ARG A 580 -13.64 10.52 -44.99
N LYS A 581 -12.49 10.57 -45.66
CA LYS A 581 -12.25 9.86 -46.92
C LYS A 581 -12.35 8.34 -46.75
N GLU A 582 -11.65 7.79 -45.76
CA GLU A 582 -11.62 6.35 -45.48
C GLU A 582 -12.95 5.83 -44.95
N LEU A 583 -13.61 6.59 -44.07
CA LEU A 583 -14.90 6.21 -43.51
C LEU A 583 -16.01 6.20 -44.57
N MET A 584 -16.01 7.17 -45.50
CA MET A 584 -16.94 7.19 -46.63
C MET A 584 -16.69 6.05 -47.62
N ALA A 585 -15.43 5.74 -47.93
CA ALA A 585 -15.08 4.63 -48.81
C ALA A 585 -15.58 3.27 -48.28
N LYS A 586 -15.57 3.09 -46.95
CA LYS A 586 -15.91 1.81 -46.29
C LYS A 586 -17.32 1.77 -45.69
N ARG A 587 -18.14 2.79 -45.93
CA ARG A 587 -19.48 2.95 -45.34
C ARG A 587 -20.37 1.71 -45.44
N LYS A 588 -20.50 1.13 -46.63
CA LYS A 588 -21.36 -0.05 -46.87
C LYS A 588 -20.87 -1.27 -46.07
N SER A 589 -19.58 -1.55 -46.11
CA SER A 589 -18.96 -2.68 -45.41
C SER A 589 -19.03 -2.54 -43.89
N ILE A 590 -18.85 -1.34 -43.34
CA ILE A 590 -18.95 -1.08 -41.90
C ILE A 590 -20.40 -1.26 -41.41
N ILE A 591 -21.39 -0.74 -42.15
CA ILE A 591 -22.81 -0.89 -41.81
C ILE A 591 -23.24 -2.36 -41.82
N GLU A 592 -22.75 -3.14 -42.78
CA GLU A 592 -23.04 -4.58 -42.83
C GLU A 592 -22.35 -5.34 -41.69
N ASN A 593 -21.08 -5.03 -41.41
CA ASN A 593 -20.34 -5.68 -40.33
C ASN A 593 -20.87 -5.29 -38.94
N ALA A 594 -21.39 -4.07 -38.74
CA ALA A 594 -21.96 -3.62 -37.48
C ALA A 594 -23.10 -4.52 -36.96
N LYS A 595 -23.78 -5.25 -37.85
CA LYS A 595 -24.83 -6.23 -37.50
C LYS A 595 -24.26 -7.56 -36.97
N LYS A 596 -23.04 -7.92 -37.39
CA LYS A 596 -22.42 -9.24 -37.16
C LYS A 596 -21.23 -9.18 -36.19
N ILE A 597 -20.66 -7.99 -35.99
CA ILE A 597 -19.45 -7.80 -35.17
C ILE A 597 -19.71 -8.19 -33.70
N ASP A 598 -18.77 -8.95 -33.15
CA ASP A 598 -18.72 -9.29 -31.73
C ASP A 598 -18.13 -8.14 -30.93
N ILE A 599 -18.89 -7.58 -29.99
CA ILE A 599 -18.48 -6.44 -29.18
C ILE A 599 -18.16 -6.93 -27.77
N VAL A 600 -16.89 -6.83 -27.40
CA VAL A 600 -16.38 -7.30 -26.12
C VAL A 600 -16.43 -6.17 -25.09
N GLY A 601 -16.92 -6.47 -23.88
CA GLY A 601 -16.88 -5.55 -22.74
C GLY A 601 -18.01 -4.51 -22.65
N SER A 602 -19.09 -4.64 -23.42
CA SER A 602 -20.27 -3.75 -23.29
C SER A 602 -21.12 -4.11 -22.08
N GLN A 603 -21.59 -3.11 -21.34
CA GLN A 603 -22.54 -3.29 -20.22
C GLN A 603 -24.03 -3.28 -20.66
N ASP A 604 -24.34 -2.82 -21.88
CA ASP A 604 -25.71 -2.58 -22.35
C ASP A 604 -26.09 -3.41 -23.59
N ASP A 605 -25.99 -4.74 -23.51
CA ASP A 605 -26.36 -5.70 -24.58
C ASP A 605 -25.84 -5.32 -25.97
N ASN A 606 -24.69 -4.64 -26.05
CA ASN A 606 -24.07 -4.14 -27.28
C ASN A 606 -24.92 -3.14 -28.11
N LYS A 607 -26.10 -2.71 -27.62
CA LYS A 607 -27.00 -1.82 -28.38
C LYS A 607 -26.41 -0.42 -28.53
N ARG A 608 -25.92 0.18 -27.45
CA ARG A 608 -25.34 1.54 -27.48
C ARG A 608 -24.11 1.62 -28.39
N SER A 609 -23.22 0.64 -28.28
CA SER A 609 -21.99 0.55 -29.08
C SER A 609 -22.30 0.43 -30.57
N ARG A 610 -23.30 -0.39 -30.95
CA ARG A 610 -23.76 -0.48 -32.35
C ARG A 610 -24.40 0.82 -32.85
N HIS A 611 -25.19 1.51 -32.02
CA HIS A 611 -25.72 2.83 -32.36
C HIS A 611 -24.61 3.85 -32.57
N MET A 612 -23.55 3.83 -31.75
CA MET A 612 -22.39 4.71 -31.96
C MET A 612 -21.74 4.48 -33.33
N ILE A 613 -21.60 3.23 -33.78
CA ILE A 613 -21.06 2.92 -35.12
C ILE A 613 -21.92 3.56 -36.22
N TYR A 614 -23.25 3.46 -36.12
CA TYR A 614 -24.14 4.11 -37.08
C TYR A 614 -24.06 5.64 -37.02
N ASN A 615 -23.94 6.20 -35.80
CA ASN A 615 -23.83 7.64 -35.60
C ASN A 615 -22.52 8.23 -36.14
N LEU A 616 -21.46 7.44 -36.34
CA LEU A 616 -20.22 7.91 -36.96
C LEU A 616 -20.45 8.62 -38.30
N PHE A 617 -21.43 8.15 -39.08
CA PHE A 617 -21.74 8.70 -40.40
C PHE A 617 -22.58 9.97 -40.33
N TYR A 618 -23.36 10.16 -39.27
CA TYR A 618 -24.14 11.39 -39.06
C TYR A 618 -23.24 12.61 -38.87
N PHE A 619 -22.08 12.43 -38.24
CA PHE A 619 -21.12 13.51 -38.00
C PHE A 619 -20.26 13.87 -39.22
N LEU A 620 -20.40 13.14 -40.34
CA LEU A 620 -19.63 13.38 -41.58
C LEU A 620 -20.32 14.33 -42.56
N ASP A 621 -21.64 14.46 -42.46
CA ASP A 621 -22.39 15.57 -43.05
C ASP A 621 -22.03 16.86 -42.28
#